data_AF-A0A099TWQ0-F1
#
_entry.id   AF-A0A099TWQ0-F1
#
_cell.length_a   1.000
_cell.length_b   1.000
_cell.length_c   1.000
_cell.angle_alpha   90.00
_cell.angle_beta   90.00
_cell.angle_gamma   90.00
#
_symmetry.space_group_name_H-M   'P 1'
#
loop_
_entity.id
_entity.type
_entity.pdbx_description
1 polymer ?
#
loop_
_entity_poly.entity_id
_entity_poly.type
_entity_poly.pdbx_seq_one_letter_code
_entity_poly.pdbx_strand_id
1 'polypeptide(L)'
;MNEVSKKGYQCKSPILFLTFNRLDTVKQTLPQILKTNPSRIYLASDGARVGKKDSNNELESDKVARVREYMLHTINNQCEVKTRFLDSNHGCKMGVSSAISWFFDNEEQGIIIEDDCLPNLSFFRFCDELLETYKEMKNILLIAGWSGLDILPKTKHRMKEDYFFSKYAHIWGWASWANRWARYEREIKDFELYFQKMRFCNHRERKYWYRIFSKYIANEIDTWDYPLTYTSWKYNMISIQPKNSMIRNIGFNRDDATHTKDESIFATLPNYELKFPLVAPSQISVDEKIDKAIFEGVFNGRQQYVLRLINKIATKFIGKKIFWH
;
A
#
# COMPACT_ATOMS: atom_id res chain seq x y z
N MET A 1 -3.65 42.88 -15.69
CA MET A 1 -3.47 42.14 -14.41
C MET A 1 -3.33 40.68 -14.78
N ASN A 2 -2.13 40.13 -14.59
CA ASN A 2 -1.65 38.92 -15.27
C ASN A 2 -2.36 37.63 -14.82
N GLU A 3 -2.89 36.88 -15.78
CA GLU A 3 -3.49 35.53 -15.71
C GLU A 3 -2.52 34.39 -15.34
N VAL A 4 -1.46 34.67 -14.58
CA VAL A 4 -0.38 33.69 -14.31
C VAL A 4 -0.46 33.04 -12.92
N SER A 5 -1.55 33.25 -12.16
CA SER A 5 -1.60 32.88 -10.73
C SER A 5 -2.50 31.68 -10.33
N LYS A 6 -2.87 30.75 -11.22
CA LYS A 6 -3.68 29.56 -10.84
C LYS A 6 -3.40 28.24 -11.59
N LYS A 7 -2.18 27.95 -12.05
CA LYS A 7 -1.88 26.55 -12.44
C LYS A 7 -1.62 25.71 -11.18
N GLY A 8 -2.65 24.99 -10.74
CA GLY A 8 -2.52 23.98 -9.69
C GLY A 8 -1.51 22.89 -10.07
N TYR A 9 -1.05 22.12 -9.08
CA TYR A 9 -0.16 20.98 -9.32
C TYR A 9 -0.77 20.00 -10.33
N GLN A 10 0.05 19.57 -11.29
CA GLN A 10 -0.30 18.52 -12.25
C GLN A 10 0.60 17.31 -12.01
N CYS A 11 0.00 16.15 -11.73
CA CYS A 11 0.72 14.90 -11.57
C CYS A 11 1.31 14.45 -12.91
N LYS A 12 2.63 14.24 -12.94
CA LYS A 12 3.37 13.79 -14.11
C LYS A 12 3.38 12.28 -14.22
N SER A 13 3.45 11.58 -13.09
CA SER A 13 3.47 10.12 -13.08
C SER A 13 2.09 9.53 -13.38
N PRO A 14 2.03 8.43 -14.16
CA PRO A 14 0.79 7.68 -14.36
C PRO A 14 0.37 7.02 -13.03
N ILE A 15 -0.94 6.84 -12.87
CA ILE A 15 -1.53 6.36 -11.62
C ILE A 15 -2.29 5.07 -11.87
N LEU A 16 -1.96 4.00 -11.15
CA LEU A 16 -2.75 2.78 -11.03
C LEU A 16 -3.69 2.89 -9.84
N PHE A 17 -4.99 2.79 -10.11
CA PHE A 17 -6.04 2.73 -9.10
C PHE A 17 -6.64 1.32 -9.04
N LEU A 18 -6.40 0.63 -7.93
CA LEU A 18 -6.81 -0.75 -7.66
C LEU A 18 -8.13 -0.73 -6.88
N THR A 19 -9.14 -1.43 -7.39
CA THR A 19 -10.49 -1.45 -6.80
C THR A 19 -11.11 -2.84 -6.77
N PHE A 20 -12.11 -3.02 -5.93
CA PHE A 20 -12.99 -4.19 -6.00
C PHE A 20 -14.47 -3.81 -5.90
N ASN A 21 -15.06 -3.92 -4.72
CA ASN A 21 -16.51 -3.84 -4.51
C ASN A 21 -16.93 -2.78 -3.46
N ARG A 22 -16.02 -1.85 -3.09
CA ARG A 22 -16.24 -0.81 -2.07
C ARG A 22 -16.47 0.56 -2.70
N LEU A 23 -17.71 0.81 -3.15
CA LEU A 23 -18.05 2.08 -3.80
C LEU A 23 -17.84 3.30 -2.89
N ASP A 24 -18.05 3.15 -1.59
CA ASP A 24 -17.95 4.24 -0.62
C ASP A 24 -16.52 4.76 -0.40
N THR A 25 -15.51 3.88 -0.48
CA THR A 25 -14.09 4.29 -0.44
C THR A 25 -13.66 4.87 -1.79
N VAL A 26 -14.08 4.26 -2.90
CA VAL A 26 -13.84 4.77 -4.26
C VAL A 26 -14.38 6.20 -4.43
N LYS A 27 -15.58 6.50 -3.90
CA LYS A 27 -16.19 7.84 -3.90
C LYS A 27 -15.37 8.90 -3.14
N GLN A 28 -14.50 8.48 -2.24
CA GLN A 28 -13.61 9.39 -1.51
C GLN A 28 -12.24 9.49 -2.18
N THR A 29 -11.68 8.37 -2.60
CA THR A 29 -10.30 8.27 -3.09
C THR A 29 -10.14 8.78 -4.52
N LEU A 30 -11.00 8.37 -5.47
CA LEU A 30 -10.87 8.76 -6.88
C LEU A 30 -10.95 10.29 -7.08
N PRO A 31 -11.88 11.04 -6.43
CA PRO A 31 -11.89 12.49 -6.56
C PRO A 31 -10.60 13.17 -6.07
N GLN A 32 -9.90 12.62 -5.06
CA GLN A 32 -8.61 13.18 -4.64
C GLN A 32 -7.53 12.96 -5.69
N ILE A 33 -7.52 11.78 -6.34
CA ILE A 33 -6.61 11.50 -7.45
C ILE A 33 -6.83 12.52 -8.58
N LEU A 34 -8.10 12.75 -8.97
CA LEU A 34 -8.44 13.62 -10.09
C LEU A 34 -8.15 15.11 -9.85
N LYS A 35 -8.07 15.57 -8.60
CA LYS A 35 -7.63 16.94 -8.29
C LYS A 35 -6.20 17.24 -8.75
N THR A 36 -5.39 16.22 -9.02
CA THR A 36 -4.02 16.38 -9.52
C THR A 36 -3.93 16.44 -11.03
N ASN A 37 -5.06 16.41 -11.75
CA ASN A 37 -5.11 16.43 -13.23
C ASN A 37 -4.11 15.45 -13.87
N PRO A 38 -4.09 14.16 -13.48
CA PRO A 38 -3.15 13.21 -14.02
C PRO A 38 -3.33 13.12 -15.54
N SER A 39 -2.25 12.98 -16.30
CA SER A 39 -2.33 12.78 -17.75
C SER A 39 -2.94 11.44 -18.13
N ARG A 40 -2.70 10.41 -17.31
CA ARG A 40 -3.13 9.03 -17.53
C ARG A 40 -3.46 8.33 -16.21
N ILE A 41 -4.55 7.57 -16.21
CA ILE A 41 -4.97 6.70 -15.12
C ILE A 41 -5.24 5.28 -15.61
N TYR A 42 -4.76 4.31 -14.86
CA TYR A 42 -5.00 2.88 -15.04
C TYR A 42 -6.02 2.44 -13.99
N LEU A 43 -7.16 1.91 -14.43
CA LEU A 43 -8.21 1.38 -13.56
C LEU A 43 -8.15 -0.13 -13.59
N ALA A 44 -7.75 -0.74 -12.48
CA ALA A 44 -7.81 -2.18 -12.33
C ALA A 44 -8.89 -2.54 -11.31
N SER A 45 -9.78 -3.46 -11.69
CA SER A 45 -10.89 -3.91 -10.85
C SER A 45 -10.97 -5.43 -10.88
N ASP A 46 -10.88 -6.07 -9.71
CA ASP A 46 -11.06 -7.52 -9.61
C ASP A 46 -12.52 -7.91 -9.92
N GLY A 47 -12.74 -9.17 -10.30
CA GLY A 47 -14.07 -9.69 -10.62
C GLY A 47 -14.81 -10.19 -9.39
N ALA A 48 -16.12 -10.33 -9.50
CA ALA A 48 -16.97 -10.84 -8.43
C ALA A 48 -16.82 -12.36 -8.28
N ARG A 49 -17.06 -12.85 -7.06
CA ARG A 49 -17.22 -14.29 -6.80
C ARG A 49 -18.62 -14.71 -7.24
N VAL A 50 -18.71 -15.79 -8.01
CA VAL A 50 -19.98 -16.27 -8.58
C VAL A 50 -21.01 -16.52 -7.48
N GLY A 51 -22.18 -15.90 -7.60
CA GLY A 51 -23.30 -16.03 -6.66
C GLY A 51 -23.05 -15.48 -5.25
N LYS A 52 -21.91 -14.84 -5.00
CA LYS A 52 -21.60 -14.30 -3.68
C LYS A 52 -22.48 -13.10 -3.37
N LYS A 53 -23.11 -13.14 -2.20
CA LYS A 53 -23.87 -12.04 -1.63
C LYS A 53 -23.25 -11.55 -0.32
N ASP A 54 -23.49 -10.28 0.00
CA ASP A 54 -23.16 -9.71 1.30
C ASP A 54 -24.27 -9.91 2.34
N SER A 55 -24.12 -9.32 3.53
CA SER A 55 -25.08 -9.42 4.63
C SER A 55 -26.45 -8.81 4.31
N ASN A 56 -26.52 -7.90 3.33
CA ASN A 56 -27.75 -7.26 2.88
C ASN A 56 -28.38 -7.99 1.67
N ASN A 57 -27.90 -9.21 1.36
CA ASN A 57 -28.36 -10.03 0.24
C ASN A 57 -28.10 -9.40 -1.15
N GLU A 58 -27.20 -8.42 -1.21
CA GLU A 58 -26.76 -7.76 -2.45
C GLU A 58 -25.70 -8.62 -3.15
N LEU A 59 -25.83 -8.80 -4.48
CA LEU A 59 -24.86 -9.56 -5.26
C LEU A 59 -23.55 -8.77 -5.39
N GLU A 60 -22.42 -9.46 -5.18
CA GLU A 60 -21.10 -8.87 -5.34
C GLU A 60 -20.85 -8.38 -6.76
N SER A 61 -21.42 -9.05 -7.77
CA SER A 61 -21.39 -8.61 -9.18
C SER A 61 -21.95 -7.19 -9.34
N ASP A 62 -23.03 -6.87 -8.64
CA ASP A 62 -23.71 -5.58 -8.76
C ASP A 62 -22.90 -4.47 -8.08
N LYS A 63 -22.19 -4.81 -7.00
CA LYS A 63 -21.29 -3.89 -6.30
C LYS A 63 -20.07 -3.55 -7.15
N VAL A 64 -19.46 -4.57 -7.76
CA VAL A 64 -18.34 -4.41 -8.69
C VAL A 64 -18.76 -3.59 -9.91
N ALA A 65 -19.92 -3.88 -10.49
CA ALA A 65 -20.45 -3.12 -11.62
C ALA A 65 -20.62 -1.63 -11.29
N ARG A 66 -21.22 -1.31 -10.13
CA ARG A 66 -21.37 0.08 -9.66
C ARG A 66 -20.05 0.79 -9.42
N VAL A 67 -19.04 0.10 -8.89
CA VAL A 67 -17.68 0.66 -8.75
C VAL A 67 -17.11 1.03 -10.11
N ARG A 68 -17.15 0.11 -11.08
CA ARG A 68 -16.61 0.31 -12.43
C ARG A 68 -17.33 1.45 -13.16
N GLU A 69 -18.66 1.46 -13.12
CA GLU A 69 -19.49 2.52 -13.70
C GLU A 69 -19.17 3.89 -13.08
N TYR A 70 -19.11 3.96 -11.74
CA TYR A 70 -18.80 5.20 -11.03
C TYR A 70 -17.43 5.76 -11.43
N MET A 71 -16.40 4.91 -11.51
CA MET A 71 -15.05 5.35 -11.90
C MET A 71 -15.03 5.95 -13.31
N LEU A 72 -15.60 5.25 -14.29
CA LEU A 72 -15.64 5.70 -15.69
C LEU A 72 -16.43 7.01 -15.83
N HIS A 73 -17.59 7.10 -15.19
CA HIS A 73 -18.42 8.30 -15.21
C HIS A 73 -17.73 9.49 -14.53
N THR A 74 -17.04 9.26 -13.40
CA THR A 74 -16.43 10.34 -12.62
C THR A 74 -15.20 10.94 -13.30
N ILE A 75 -14.41 10.12 -14.02
CA ILE A 75 -13.26 10.63 -14.79
C ILE A 75 -13.72 11.48 -15.97
N ASN A 76 -14.85 11.15 -16.60
CA ASN A 76 -15.51 11.97 -17.62
C ASN A 76 -14.55 12.58 -18.68
N ASN A 77 -13.65 11.75 -19.23
CA ASN A 77 -12.64 12.15 -20.22
C ASN A 77 -11.64 13.24 -19.75
N GLN A 78 -11.45 13.43 -18.44
CA GLN A 78 -10.47 14.38 -17.89
C GLN A 78 -9.01 13.97 -18.23
N CYS A 79 -8.76 12.68 -18.45
CA CYS A 79 -7.45 12.12 -18.75
C CYS A 79 -7.53 10.84 -19.58
N GLU A 80 -6.39 10.34 -20.05
CA GLU A 80 -6.32 9.03 -20.70
C GLU A 80 -6.65 7.92 -19.70
N VAL A 81 -7.62 7.07 -20.01
CA VAL A 81 -8.03 5.94 -19.15
C VAL A 81 -7.66 4.63 -19.81
N LYS A 82 -6.94 3.78 -19.08
CA LYS A 82 -6.72 2.36 -19.44
C LYS A 82 -7.40 1.48 -18.41
N THR A 83 -8.18 0.49 -18.85
CA THR A 83 -8.93 -0.39 -17.96
C THR A 83 -8.42 -1.82 -18.00
N ARG A 84 -8.45 -2.47 -16.83
CA ARG A 84 -8.28 -3.91 -16.68
C ARG A 84 -9.31 -4.41 -15.68
N PHE A 85 -10.44 -4.88 -16.19
CA PHE A 85 -11.53 -5.41 -15.39
C PHE A 85 -11.56 -6.93 -15.54
N LEU A 86 -11.43 -7.65 -14.42
CA LEU A 86 -11.46 -9.11 -14.42
C LEU A 86 -12.89 -9.62 -14.36
N ASP A 87 -13.18 -10.71 -15.07
CA ASP A 87 -14.52 -11.32 -15.09
C ASP A 87 -14.83 -12.11 -13.82
N SER A 88 -13.80 -12.72 -13.21
CA SER A 88 -13.90 -13.50 -11.98
C SER A 88 -12.97 -12.96 -10.90
N ASN A 89 -13.22 -13.35 -9.65
CA ASN A 89 -12.38 -12.94 -8.53
C ASN A 89 -11.06 -13.70 -8.50
N HIS A 90 -9.94 -12.98 -8.53
CA HIS A 90 -8.60 -13.55 -8.43
C HIS A 90 -7.98 -13.43 -7.03
N GLY A 91 -8.66 -12.78 -6.08
CA GLY A 91 -8.18 -12.63 -4.70
C GLY A 91 -7.04 -11.63 -4.58
N CYS A 92 -6.55 -11.42 -3.36
CA CYS A 92 -5.61 -10.32 -3.08
C CYS A 92 -4.23 -10.59 -3.70
N LYS A 93 -3.67 -11.80 -3.52
CA LYS A 93 -2.34 -12.15 -4.06
C LYS A 93 -2.29 -12.00 -5.57
N MET A 94 -3.23 -12.58 -6.31
CA MET A 94 -3.19 -12.61 -7.77
C MET A 94 -3.83 -11.40 -8.43
N GLY A 95 -4.97 -10.93 -7.92
CA GLY A 95 -5.68 -9.77 -8.46
C GLY A 95 -4.81 -8.52 -8.45
N VAL A 96 -4.19 -8.22 -7.30
CA VAL A 96 -3.35 -7.02 -7.14
C VAL A 96 -2.00 -7.16 -7.85
N SER A 97 -1.23 -8.23 -7.60
CA SER A 97 0.10 -8.37 -8.21
C SER A 97 0.05 -8.39 -9.74
N SER A 98 -0.96 -9.03 -10.34
CA SER A 98 -1.11 -9.03 -11.81
C SER A 98 -1.53 -7.68 -12.38
N ALA A 99 -2.29 -6.87 -11.61
CA ALA A 99 -2.61 -5.50 -12.01
C ALA A 99 -1.38 -4.59 -11.97
N ILE A 100 -0.52 -4.74 -10.95
CA ILE A 100 0.74 -4.00 -10.86
C ILE A 100 1.70 -4.41 -11.99
N SER A 101 1.80 -5.71 -12.32
CA SER A 101 2.58 -6.16 -13.48
C SER A 101 2.04 -5.56 -14.77
N TRP A 102 0.74 -5.65 -15.03
CA TRP A 102 0.12 -5.03 -16.21
C TRP A 102 0.41 -3.53 -16.31
N PHE A 103 0.38 -2.82 -15.19
CA PHE A 103 0.72 -1.40 -15.14
C PHE A 103 2.18 -1.15 -15.55
N PHE A 104 3.13 -1.87 -14.96
CA PHE A 104 4.56 -1.72 -15.26
C PHE A 104 5.01 -2.34 -16.59
N ASP A 105 4.19 -3.19 -17.22
CA ASP A 105 4.38 -3.59 -18.62
C ASP A 105 4.12 -2.42 -19.58
N ASN A 106 3.43 -1.36 -19.13
CA ASN A 106 3.07 -0.20 -19.92
C ASN A 106 3.78 1.10 -19.52
N GLU A 107 4.37 1.17 -18.31
CA GLU A 107 4.93 2.40 -17.74
C GLU A 107 6.30 2.15 -17.10
N GLU A 108 7.26 3.05 -17.31
CA GLU A 108 8.59 2.93 -16.68
C GLU A 108 8.54 3.15 -15.16
N GLN A 109 7.58 3.95 -14.70
CA GLN A 109 7.38 4.32 -13.31
C GLN A 109 5.95 4.80 -13.07
N GLY A 110 5.51 4.80 -11.82
CA GLY A 110 4.23 5.39 -11.47
C GLY A 110 3.78 5.16 -10.04
N ILE A 111 2.56 5.63 -9.77
CA ILE A 111 1.94 5.67 -8.45
C ILE A 111 0.84 4.60 -8.38
N ILE A 112 0.78 3.85 -7.29
CA ILE A 112 -0.19 2.78 -7.03
C ILE A 112 -1.02 3.16 -5.80
N ILE A 113 -2.35 3.14 -5.95
CA ILE A 113 -3.31 3.49 -4.90
C ILE A 113 -4.42 2.43 -4.88
N GLU A 114 -4.73 1.90 -3.70
CA GLU A 114 -5.89 1.03 -3.46
C GLU A 114 -7.13 1.88 -3.07
N ASP A 115 -8.33 1.35 -3.30
CA ASP A 115 -9.59 2.08 -3.08
C ASP A 115 -9.74 2.67 -1.67
N ASP A 116 -9.17 2.01 -0.67
CA ASP A 116 -9.20 2.40 0.74
C ASP A 116 -8.00 3.24 1.20
N CYS A 117 -7.08 3.60 0.31
CA CYS A 117 -5.94 4.46 0.61
C CYS A 117 -6.23 5.90 0.16
N LEU A 118 -6.76 6.74 1.06
CA LEU A 118 -7.13 8.12 0.77
C LEU A 118 -5.89 9.04 0.76
N PRO A 119 -5.41 9.52 -0.41
CA PRO A 119 -4.27 10.42 -0.48
C PRO A 119 -4.69 11.87 -0.24
N ASN A 120 -3.73 12.69 0.16
CA ASN A 120 -3.79 14.14 -0.01
C ASN A 120 -2.99 14.61 -1.24
N LEU A 121 -3.01 15.90 -1.57
CA LEU A 121 -2.41 16.39 -2.82
C LEU A 121 -0.88 16.33 -2.79
N SER A 122 -0.26 16.57 -1.63
CA SER A 122 1.20 16.52 -1.50
C SER A 122 1.80 15.15 -1.76
N PHE A 123 1.05 14.05 -1.57
CA PHE A 123 1.48 12.68 -1.88
C PHE A 123 1.95 12.51 -3.32
N PHE A 124 1.19 13.05 -4.27
CA PHE A 124 1.49 12.91 -5.68
C PHE A 124 2.77 13.68 -6.04
N ARG A 125 2.90 14.90 -5.53
CA ARG A 125 4.10 15.72 -5.76
C ARG A 125 5.34 15.09 -5.12
N PHE A 126 5.18 14.53 -3.93
CA PHE A 126 6.23 13.78 -3.25
C PHE A 126 6.70 12.58 -4.09
N CYS A 127 5.77 11.81 -4.66
CA CYS A 127 6.11 10.69 -5.55
C CYS A 127 6.81 11.18 -6.82
N ASP A 128 6.29 12.22 -7.49
CA ASP A 128 6.90 12.76 -8.72
C ASP A 128 8.34 13.25 -8.49
N GLU A 129 8.59 14.04 -7.44
CA GLU A 129 9.94 14.56 -7.15
C GLU A 129 10.91 13.41 -6.82
N LEU A 130 10.47 12.39 -6.07
CA LEU A 130 11.34 11.29 -5.65
C LEU A 130 11.54 10.20 -6.71
N LEU A 131 10.53 9.94 -7.55
CA LEU A 131 10.66 9.04 -8.69
C LEU A 131 11.74 9.54 -9.65
N GLU A 132 11.78 10.85 -9.89
CA GLU A 132 12.80 11.49 -10.72
C GLU A 132 14.16 11.50 -10.00
N THR A 133 14.20 11.97 -8.76
CA THR A 133 15.45 12.10 -7.98
C THR A 133 16.21 10.76 -7.85
N TYR A 134 15.48 9.66 -7.67
CA TYR A 134 16.06 8.35 -7.40
C TYR A 134 15.97 7.37 -8.58
N LYS A 135 15.65 7.86 -9.79
CA LYS A 135 15.45 7.03 -11.00
C LYS A 135 16.62 6.08 -11.30
N GLU A 136 17.85 6.54 -11.09
CA GLU A 136 19.07 5.76 -11.35
C GLU A 136 19.48 4.83 -10.19
N MET A 137 18.91 5.00 -8.99
CA MET A 137 19.25 4.21 -7.82
C MET A 137 18.42 2.93 -7.74
N LYS A 138 18.93 1.87 -8.37
CA LYS A 138 18.19 0.60 -8.56
C LYS A 138 17.95 -0.21 -7.28
N ASN A 139 18.58 0.16 -6.17
CA ASN A 139 18.38 -0.44 -4.85
C ASN A 139 17.23 0.20 -4.06
N ILE A 140 16.62 1.29 -4.53
CA ILE A 140 15.40 1.82 -3.93
C ILE A 140 14.20 1.11 -4.56
N LEU A 141 13.46 0.36 -3.75
CA LEU A 141 12.31 -0.44 -4.17
C LEU A 141 11.10 0.44 -4.44
N LEU A 142 10.71 1.26 -3.47
CA LEU A 142 9.51 2.07 -3.54
C LEU A 142 9.62 3.35 -2.71
N ILE A 143 8.69 4.27 -3.00
CA ILE A 143 8.40 5.47 -2.25
C ILE A 143 7.03 5.28 -1.59
N ALA A 144 6.99 5.24 -0.26
CA ALA A 144 5.75 5.07 0.49
C ALA A 144 5.05 6.41 0.73
N GLY A 145 3.72 6.40 0.82
CA GLY A 145 2.89 7.54 1.26
C GLY A 145 2.51 7.49 2.73
N TRP A 146 2.65 6.32 3.36
CA TRP A 146 2.40 6.10 4.80
C TRP A 146 3.70 5.79 5.56
N SER A 147 3.71 6.15 6.84
CA SER A 147 4.85 5.94 7.73
C SER A 147 4.43 5.40 9.09
N GLY A 148 5.20 4.44 9.61
CA GLY A 148 5.08 3.95 10.98
C GLY A 148 5.48 4.98 12.05
N LEU A 149 5.99 6.15 11.66
CA LEU A 149 6.45 7.17 12.61
C LEU A 149 5.32 7.86 13.38
N ASP A 150 4.09 7.87 12.86
CA ASP A 150 2.96 8.51 13.55
C ASP A 150 2.61 7.83 14.87
N ILE A 151 2.91 6.53 14.99
CA ILE A 151 2.78 5.78 16.25
C ILE A 151 4.06 5.82 17.11
N LEU A 152 5.09 6.56 16.67
CA LEU A 152 6.39 6.72 17.31
C LEU A 152 6.75 8.21 17.50
N PRO A 153 5.95 9.00 18.24
CA PRO A 153 6.10 10.46 18.29
C PRO A 153 7.49 10.91 18.73
N LYS A 154 8.12 10.21 19.70
CA LYS A 154 9.48 10.54 20.15
C LYS A 154 10.53 10.41 19.03
N THR A 155 10.43 9.38 18.19
CA THR A 155 11.31 9.18 17.04
C THR A 155 11.03 10.24 15.98
N LYS A 156 9.74 10.44 15.66
CA LYS A 156 9.28 11.42 14.67
C LYS A 156 9.74 12.85 14.99
N HIS A 157 9.65 13.29 16.24
CA HIS A 157 10.03 14.65 16.65
C HIS A 157 11.52 14.95 16.50
N ARG A 158 12.40 13.93 16.49
CA ARG A 158 13.85 14.12 16.36
C ARG A 158 14.30 14.30 14.92
N MET A 159 13.51 13.84 13.96
CA MET A 159 13.84 13.95 12.55
C MET A 159 13.64 15.37 12.04
N LYS A 160 14.56 15.84 11.20
CA LYS A 160 14.45 17.16 10.55
C LYS A 160 14.05 17.03 9.08
N GLU A 161 14.38 15.88 8.51
CA GLU A 161 14.13 15.46 7.14
C GLU A 161 12.65 15.14 6.92
N ASP A 162 12.16 15.36 5.70
CA ASP A 162 10.78 15.06 5.33
C ASP A 162 10.58 13.59 4.96
N TYR A 163 11.67 12.86 4.70
CA TYR A 163 11.66 11.42 4.44
C TYR A 163 12.96 10.75 4.90
N PHE A 164 12.92 9.43 5.00
CA PHE A 164 14.04 8.58 5.41
C PHE A 164 14.02 7.26 4.65
N PHE A 165 15.09 6.48 4.78
CA PHE A 165 15.18 5.16 4.19
C PHE A 165 14.94 4.07 5.23
N SER A 166 14.16 3.07 4.86
CA SER A 166 13.82 1.92 5.69
C SER A 166 13.95 0.64 4.90
N LYS A 167 14.22 -0.49 5.56
CA LYS A 167 14.08 -1.79 4.91
C LYS A 167 12.61 -2.20 4.72
N TYR A 168 11.67 -1.56 5.42
CA TYR A 168 10.25 -1.89 5.34
C TYR A 168 9.58 -1.20 4.16
N ALA A 169 8.85 -2.01 3.39
CA ALA A 169 8.00 -1.58 2.28
C ALA A 169 6.57 -1.37 2.81
N HIS A 170 6.18 -0.13 3.11
CA HIS A 170 4.80 0.19 3.43
C HIS A 170 4.02 0.51 2.16
N ILE A 171 2.88 -0.16 1.98
CA ILE A 171 2.16 -0.25 0.69
C ILE A 171 0.83 0.53 0.66
N TRP A 172 0.51 1.31 1.70
CA TRP A 172 -0.64 2.22 1.66
C TRP A 172 -0.28 3.47 0.87
N GLY A 173 -0.66 3.46 -0.41
CA GLY A 173 -0.27 4.47 -1.40
C GLY A 173 1.24 4.51 -1.59
N TRP A 174 1.74 4.15 -2.77
CA TRP A 174 3.18 4.08 -3.01
C TRP A 174 3.51 4.31 -4.47
N ALA A 175 4.78 4.54 -4.77
CA ALA A 175 5.28 4.67 -6.13
C ALA A 175 6.53 3.83 -6.33
N SER A 176 6.77 3.39 -7.57
CA SER A 176 7.95 2.60 -7.94
C SER A 176 8.21 2.68 -9.44
N TRP A 177 9.22 1.93 -9.89
CA TRP A 177 9.64 1.80 -11.28
C TRP A 177 9.46 0.37 -11.76
N ALA A 178 9.19 0.19 -13.06
CA ALA A 178 8.99 -1.12 -13.67
C ALA A 178 10.18 -2.06 -13.45
N ASN A 179 11.41 -1.56 -13.60
CA ASN A 179 12.61 -2.36 -13.41
C ASN A 179 12.87 -2.76 -11.93
N ARG A 180 12.20 -2.13 -10.96
CA ARG A 180 12.20 -2.56 -9.55
C ARG A 180 11.13 -3.63 -9.36
N TRP A 181 9.92 -3.39 -9.88
CA TRP A 181 8.83 -4.37 -9.85
C TRP A 181 9.19 -5.68 -10.57
N ALA A 182 9.99 -5.62 -11.64
CA ALA A 182 10.48 -6.80 -12.37
C ALA A 182 11.25 -7.81 -11.50
N ARG A 183 11.71 -7.40 -10.31
CA ARG A 183 12.34 -8.30 -9.33
C ARG A 183 11.35 -9.03 -8.42
N TYR A 184 10.08 -8.65 -8.43
CA TYR A 184 9.04 -9.21 -7.58
C TYR A 184 8.91 -10.72 -7.76
N GLU A 185 9.20 -11.45 -6.68
CA GLU A 185 9.10 -12.90 -6.64
C GLU A 185 7.86 -13.31 -5.85
N ARG A 186 6.78 -13.59 -6.56
CA ARG A 186 5.55 -14.09 -5.94
C ARG A 186 5.76 -15.43 -5.22
N GLU A 187 6.51 -16.34 -5.84
CA GLU A 187 6.84 -17.62 -5.23
C GLU A 187 8.19 -17.54 -4.52
N ILE A 188 8.18 -17.71 -3.19
CA ILE A 188 9.39 -17.67 -2.37
C ILE A 188 10.15 -19.00 -2.53
N LYS A 189 11.23 -18.98 -3.30
CA LYS A 189 12.15 -20.12 -3.50
C LYS A 189 13.40 -19.97 -2.63
N ASP A 190 14.02 -21.08 -2.28
CA ASP A 190 15.26 -21.13 -1.48
C ASP A 190 15.16 -20.33 -0.16
N PHE A 191 14.00 -20.41 0.48
CA PHE A 191 13.65 -19.60 1.65
C PHE A 191 14.75 -19.58 2.72
N GLU A 192 15.18 -20.77 3.18
CA GLU A 192 16.20 -20.89 4.23
C GLU A 192 17.54 -20.26 3.84
N LEU A 193 17.98 -20.45 2.59
CA LEU A 193 19.26 -19.94 2.09
C LEU A 193 19.32 -18.42 2.14
N TYR A 194 18.27 -17.73 1.70
CA TYR A 194 18.22 -16.27 1.68
C TYR A 194 17.83 -15.69 3.02
N PHE A 195 16.91 -16.32 3.75
CA PHE A 195 16.45 -15.82 5.04
C PHE A 195 17.59 -15.74 6.07
N GLN A 196 18.54 -16.68 6.03
CA GLN A 196 19.72 -16.64 6.89
C GLN A 196 20.62 -15.42 6.64
N LYS A 197 20.62 -14.86 5.42
CA LYS A 197 21.41 -13.69 5.01
C LYS A 197 20.71 -12.36 5.29
N MET A 198 19.43 -12.38 5.65
CA MET A 198 18.65 -11.17 5.91
C MET A 198 19.04 -10.49 7.24
N ARG A 199 18.96 -9.16 7.26
CA ARG A 199 19.34 -8.34 8.43
C ARG A 199 18.13 -8.04 9.30
N PHE A 200 18.20 -8.45 10.57
CA PHE A 200 17.17 -8.23 11.58
C PHE A 200 17.73 -7.41 12.75
N CYS A 201 16.96 -6.47 13.28
CA CYS A 201 17.33 -5.65 14.42
C CYS A 201 17.35 -6.44 15.74
N ASN A 202 16.62 -7.57 15.83
CA ASN A 202 16.66 -8.48 16.97
C ASN A 202 16.05 -9.85 16.64
N HIS A 203 16.20 -10.80 17.56
CA HIS A 203 15.67 -12.17 17.42
C HIS A 203 14.13 -12.22 17.30
N ARG A 204 13.39 -11.27 17.90
CA ARG A 204 11.93 -11.24 17.80
C ARG A 204 11.48 -10.88 16.38
N GLU A 205 12.17 -9.95 15.75
CA GLU A 205 11.95 -9.61 14.34
C GLU A 205 12.21 -10.81 13.44
N ARG A 206 13.36 -11.46 13.61
CA ARG A 206 13.67 -12.69 12.85
C ARG A 206 12.59 -13.74 13.02
N LYS A 207 12.17 -14.03 14.27
CA LYS A 207 11.12 -15.03 14.55
C LYS A 207 9.76 -14.64 13.96
N TYR A 208 9.40 -13.35 14.01
CA TYR A 208 8.15 -12.85 13.45
C TYR A 208 8.11 -13.06 11.93
N TRP A 209 9.13 -12.58 11.21
CA TRP A 209 9.17 -12.66 9.75
C TRP A 209 9.37 -14.09 9.24
N TYR A 210 10.16 -14.91 9.94
CA TYR A 210 10.25 -16.34 9.62
C TYR A 210 8.86 -16.97 9.60
N ARG A 211 8.07 -16.76 10.66
CA ARG A 211 6.71 -17.30 10.75
C ARG A 211 5.79 -16.77 9.64
N ILE A 212 5.84 -15.47 9.33
CA ILE A 212 5.02 -14.88 8.27
C ILE A 212 5.37 -15.50 6.91
N PHE A 213 6.65 -15.58 6.57
CA PHE A 213 7.08 -16.15 5.30
C PHE A 213 6.81 -17.66 5.22
N SER A 214 6.99 -18.42 6.32
CA SER A 214 6.61 -19.84 6.34
C SER A 214 5.13 -20.06 6.08
N LYS A 215 4.25 -19.25 6.69
CA LYS A 215 2.80 -19.30 6.42
C LYS A 215 2.45 -18.94 4.99
N TYR A 216 3.11 -17.93 4.44
CA TYR A 216 2.94 -17.55 3.05
C TYR A 216 3.32 -18.69 2.10
N ILE A 217 4.48 -19.33 2.32
CA ILE A 217 4.96 -20.49 1.55
C ILE A 217 3.99 -21.68 1.68
N ALA A 218 3.40 -21.87 2.86
CA ALA A 218 2.36 -22.88 3.10
C ALA A 218 0.99 -22.52 2.49
N ASN A 219 0.87 -21.41 1.76
CA ASN A 219 -0.37 -20.89 1.19
C ASN A 219 -1.47 -20.59 2.22
N GLU A 220 -1.09 -20.31 3.47
CA GLU A 220 -2.05 -19.94 4.53
C GLU A 220 -2.45 -18.45 4.50
N ILE A 221 -1.75 -17.65 3.70
CA ILE A 221 -1.94 -16.19 3.58
C ILE A 221 -2.08 -15.83 2.11
N ASP A 222 -3.22 -15.24 1.74
CA ASP A 222 -3.49 -14.69 0.41
C ASP A 222 -3.17 -13.18 0.38
N THR A 223 -1.90 -12.83 0.12
CA THR A 223 -1.47 -11.43 -0.04
C THR A 223 -0.34 -11.29 -1.06
N TRP A 224 -0.15 -10.08 -1.57
CA TRP A 224 0.91 -9.75 -2.52
C TRP A 224 2.10 -9.00 -1.88
N ASP A 225 1.95 -8.47 -0.66
CA ASP A 225 2.91 -7.54 -0.04
C ASP A 225 4.00 -8.22 0.82
N TYR A 226 3.71 -9.38 1.44
CA TYR A 226 4.74 -10.21 2.09
C TYR A 226 5.83 -10.72 1.13
N PRO A 227 5.51 -11.31 -0.04
CA PRO A 227 6.55 -11.66 -1.01
C PRO A 227 7.29 -10.43 -1.56
N LEU A 228 6.66 -9.24 -1.60
CA LEU A 228 7.36 -7.98 -1.92
C LEU A 228 8.40 -7.64 -0.86
N THR A 229 8.05 -7.75 0.42
CA THR A 229 8.99 -7.56 1.54
C THR A 229 10.13 -8.56 1.48
N TYR A 230 9.84 -9.84 1.23
CA TYR A 230 10.84 -10.87 1.04
C TYR A 230 11.79 -10.53 -0.13
N THR A 231 11.23 -10.17 -1.28
CA THR A 231 11.98 -9.76 -2.49
C THR A 231 12.91 -8.59 -2.17
N SER A 232 12.38 -7.56 -1.51
CA SER A 232 13.13 -6.37 -1.09
C SER A 232 14.39 -6.79 -0.33
N TRP A 233 14.23 -7.64 0.68
CA TRP A 233 15.31 -8.04 1.56
C TRP A 233 16.29 -9.01 0.90
N LYS A 234 15.80 -9.90 0.04
CA LYS A 234 16.62 -10.80 -0.77
C LYS A 234 17.60 -10.01 -1.64
N TYR A 235 17.16 -8.90 -2.21
CA TYR A 235 17.96 -8.05 -3.09
C TYR A 235 18.61 -6.84 -2.39
N ASN A 236 18.61 -6.78 -1.06
CA ASN A 236 19.12 -5.65 -0.26
C ASN A 236 18.55 -4.29 -0.70
N MET A 237 17.29 -4.27 -1.11
CA MET A 237 16.59 -3.06 -1.48
C MET A 237 16.03 -2.35 -0.25
N ILE A 238 15.84 -1.04 -0.38
CA ILE A 238 15.34 -0.15 0.65
C ILE A 238 14.17 0.67 0.11
N SER A 239 13.33 1.19 1.00
CA SER A 239 12.18 2.02 0.64
C SER A 239 12.34 3.42 1.21
N ILE A 240 11.86 4.41 0.49
CA ILE A 240 11.70 5.78 1.01
C ILE A 240 10.39 5.82 1.78
N GLN A 241 10.43 6.35 3.00
CA GLN A 241 9.25 6.57 3.84
C GLN A 241 9.16 8.03 4.26
N PRO A 242 7.96 8.63 4.28
CA PRO A 242 7.80 10.01 4.69
C PRO A 242 7.90 10.12 6.21
N LYS A 243 8.31 11.29 6.72
CA LYS A 243 8.22 11.60 8.14
C LYS A 243 6.76 11.77 8.59
N ASN A 244 5.94 12.33 7.72
CA ASN A 244 4.51 12.59 7.94
C ASN A 244 3.69 11.86 6.89
N SER A 245 2.76 11.00 7.29
CA SER A 245 1.92 10.24 6.36
C SER A 245 1.00 11.16 5.53
N MET A 246 0.95 10.92 4.22
CA MET A 246 0.06 11.62 3.28
C MET A 246 -1.09 10.75 2.79
N ILE A 247 -1.16 9.52 3.31
CA ILE A 247 -2.20 8.53 3.04
C ILE A 247 -2.89 8.20 4.36
N ARG A 248 -4.23 8.26 4.34
CA ARG A 248 -5.07 7.72 5.40
C ARG A 248 -5.80 6.50 4.87
N ASN A 249 -5.65 5.36 5.54
CA ASN A 249 -6.44 4.19 5.18
C ASN A 249 -7.85 4.30 5.78
N ILE A 250 -8.86 4.30 4.92
CA ILE A 250 -10.30 4.46 5.24
C ILE A 250 -11.07 3.13 5.13
N GLY A 251 -10.36 2.01 5.07
CA GLY A 251 -10.93 0.65 4.95
C GLY A 251 -11.13 -0.07 6.29
N PHE A 252 -10.83 0.58 7.43
CA PHE A 252 -11.00 0.04 8.77
C PHE A 252 -12.45 0.10 9.29
N ASN A 253 -12.74 -0.69 10.33
CA ASN A 253 -13.98 -0.64 11.14
C ASN A 253 -15.28 -0.94 10.38
N ARG A 254 -15.26 -1.95 9.50
CA ARG A 254 -16.42 -2.32 8.67
C ARG A 254 -16.57 -3.83 8.49
N ASP A 255 -17.80 -4.29 8.33
CA ASP A 255 -18.16 -5.72 8.29
C ASP A 255 -17.60 -6.47 7.06
N ASP A 256 -17.36 -5.73 5.97
CA ASP A 256 -16.79 -6.16 4.70
C ASP A 256 -15.29 -5.89 4.57
N ALA A 257 -14.62 -5.48 5.65
CA ALA A 257 -13.16 -5.46 5.71
C ALA A 257 -12.61 -6.89 5.72
N THR A 258 -11.72 -7.20 4.79
CA THR A 258 -11.02 -8.48 4.69
C THR A 258 -9.98 -8.67 5.80
N HIS A 259 -9.46 -7.58 6.38
CA HIS A 259 -8.38 -7.62 7.38
C HIS A 259 -8.60 -6.76 8.64
N THR A 260 -9.68 -5.97 8.75
CA THR A 260 -9.71 -4.78 9.63
C THR A 260 -11.07 -4.45 10.24
N LYS A 261 -11.64 -5.40 11.01
CA LYS A 261 -12.96 -5.30 11.65
C LYS A 261 -13.02 -4.62 13.03
N ASP A 262 -11.88 -4.30 13.66
CA ASP A 262 -11.81 -3.65 14.98
C ASP A 262 -11.17 -2.24 14.92
N GLU A 263 -11.48 -1.37 15.90
CA GLU A 263 -10.90 -0.03 16.07
C GLU A 263 -9.36 -0.07 16.01
N SER A 264 -8.82 0.25 14.84
CA SER A 264 -7.39 0.34 14.65
C SER A 264 -6.90 1.74 14.95
N ILE A 265 -5.84 1.86 15.75
CA ILE A 265 -5.13 3.15 15.92
C ILE A 265 -4.65 3.72 14.58
N PHE A 266 -4.51 2.88 13.55
CA PHE A 266 -4.09 3.29 12.22
C PHE A 266 -5.20 4.07 11.49
N ALA A 267 -6.48 3.81 11.82
CA ALA A 267 -7.62 4.49 11.21
C ALA A 267 -7.76 5.96 11.64
N THR A 268 -7.22 6.31 12.80
CA THR A 268 -7.29 7.66 13.37
C THR A 268 -6.01 8.46 13.17
N LEU A 269 -5.03 7.91 12.44
CA LEU A 269 -3.78 8.62 12.18
C LEU A 269 -4.01 9.86 11.31
N PRO A 270 -3.28 10.96 11.57
CA PRO A 270 -3.44 12.18 10.80
C PRO A 270 -2.99 11.99 9.34
N ASN A 271 -3.58 12.79 8.46
CA ASN A 271 -3.17 12.92 7.06
C ASN A 271 -2.54 14.31 6.87
N TYR A 272 -1.24 14.38 6.57
CA TYR A 272 -0.47 15.61 6.59
C TYR A 272 -0.15 16.12 5.19
N GLU A 273 -0.49 17.38 4.90
CA GLU A 273 0.01 18.06 3.70
C GLU A 273 1.48 18.47 3.91
N LEU A 274 2.36 18.00 3.03
CA LEU A 274 3.77 18.38 3.05
C LEU A 274 3.99 19.77 2.44
N LYS A 275 5.07 20.42 2.89
CA LYS A 275 5.59 21.66 2.30
C LYS A 275 6.77 21.31 1.41
N PHE A 276 6.95 22.09 0.36
CA PHE A 276 8.04 21.95 -0.60
C PHE A 276 8.88 23.24 -0.65
N PRO A 277 10.19 23.19 -0.94
CA PRO A 277 10.97 21.98 -1.30
C PRO A 277 11.15 21.02 -0.13
N LEU A 278 11.30 19.72 -0.43
CA LEU A 278 11.53 18.68 0.56
C LEU A 278 12.91 18.83 1.22
N VAL A 279 12.98 18.57 2.52
CA VAL A 279 14.24 18.40 3.26
C VAL A 279 14.70 16.96 3.13
N ALA A 280 15.66 16.73 2.24
CA ALA A 280 16.24 15.41 2.01
C ALA A 280 17.20 14.97 3.13
N PRO A 281 17.30 13.67 3.43
CA PRO A 281 18.36 13.12 4.26
C PRO A 281 19.73 13.28 3.59
N SER A 282 20.77 13.51 4.41
CA SER A 282 22.15 13.68 3.93
C SER A 282 22.81 12.36 3.50
N GLN A 283 22.24 11.22 3.89
CA GLN A 283 22.74 9.90 3.56
C GLN A 283 21.62 9.00 3.06
N ILE A 284 21.97 8.14 2.09
CA ILE A 284 21.08 7.13 1.52
C ILE A 284 21.39 5.81 2.22
N SER A 285 20.92 5.71 3.46
CA SER A 285 21.16 4.55 4.31
C SER A 285 19.98 4.34 5.26
N VAL A 286 19.74 3.08 5.61
CA VAL A 286 18.71 2.71 6.58
C VAL A 286 19.14 3.13 7.98
N ASP A 287 18.26 3.82 8.70
CA ASP A 287 18.43 4.05 10.13
C ASP A 287 17.93 2.83 10.92
N GLU A 288 18.85 2.00 11.38
CA GLU A 288 18.54 0.77 12.12
C GLU A 288 17.77 1.02 13.43
N LYS A 289 17.93 2.20 14.05
CA LYS A 289 17.18 2.56 15.27
C LYS A 289 15.74 2.89 14.93
N ILE A 290 15.50 3.60 13.82
CA ILE A 290 14.15 3.87 13.32
C ILE A 290 13.48 2.55 12.91
N ASP A 291 14.14 1.70 12.15
CA ASP A 291 13.59 0.40 11.72
C ASP A 291 13.28 -0.51 12.92
N LYS A 292 14.12 -0.51 13.96
CA LYS A 292 13.81 -1.22 15.20
C LYS A 292 12.57 -0.66 15.89
N ALA A 293 12.43 0.66 15.97
CA ALA A 293 11.26 1.30 16.56
C ALA A 293 9.99 1.01 15.74
N ILE A 294 10.07 1.03 14.40
CA ILE A 294 9.00 0.64 13.49
C ILE A 294 8.62 -0.82 13.72
N PHE A 295 9.58 -1.73 13.84
CA PHE A 295 9.31 -3.13 14.18
C PHE A 295 8.51 -3.25 15.48
N GLU A 296 8.98 -2.58 16.54
CA GLU A 296 8.37 -2.64 17.87
C GLU A 296 6.96 -2.02 17.91
N GLY A 297 6.74 -0.92 17.18
CA GLY A 297 5.45 -0.23 17.12
C GLY A 297 4.44 -0.90 16.17
N VAL A 298 4.85 -1.20 14.94
CA VAL A 298 3.97 -1.65 13.85
C VAL A 298 3.78 -3.17 13.85
N PHE A 299 4.87 -3.92 13.96
CA PHE A 299 4.85 -5.38 13.71
C PHE A 299 4.83 -6.22 14.99
N ASN A 300 5.37 -5.72 16.10
CA ASN A 300 5.60 -6.48 17.34
C ASN A 300 4.88 -5.89 18.58
N GLY A 301 4.08 -4.84 18.43
CA GLY A 301 3.39 -4.13 19.52
C GLY A 301 2.12 -4.83 20.02
N ARG A 302 1.76 -4.57 21.30
CA ARG A 302 0.67 -5.16 22.12
C ARG A 302 -0.70 -5.36 21.45
N GLN A 303 -1.00 -4.68 20.36
CA GLN A 303 -2.30 -4.72 19.69
C GLN A 303 -2.56 -6.04 18.96
N GLN A 304 -1.52 -6.71 18.45
CA GLN A 304 -1.70 -8.06 17.89
C GLN A 304 -2.05 -9.11 18.95
N TYR A 305 -1.78 -8.89 20.24
CA TYR A 305 -2.14 -9.85 21.30
C TYR A 305 -3.63 -9.84 21.64
N VAL A 306 -4.26 -8.65 21.61
CA VAL A 306 -5.72 -8.50 21.81
C VAL A 306 -6.48 -9.08 20.62
N LEU A 307 -6.04 -8.79 19.39
CA LEU A 307 -6.58 -9.37 18.14
C LEU A 307 -6.42 -10.90 18.07
N ARG A 308 -5.33 -11.46 18.63
CA ARG A 308 -5.11 -12.91 18.73
C ARG A 308 -5.98 -13.60 19.78
N LEU A 309 -6.36 -12.92 20.87
CA LEU A 309 -7.23 -13.47 21.91
C LEU A 309 -8.69 -13.56 21.45
N ILE A 310 -9.16 -12.54 20.71
CA ILE A 310 -10.51 -12.46 20.14
C ILE A 310 -10.73 -13.54 19.07
N ASN A 311 -9.75 -13.77 18.18
CA ASN A 311 -9.79 -14.87 17.19
C ASN A 311 -9.88 -16.26 17.86
N LYS A 312 -9.22 -16.45 19.00
CA LYS A 312 -9.23 -17.73 19.73
C LYS A 312 -10.61 -18.06 20.33
N ILE A 313 -11.39 -17.04 20.70
CA ILE A 313 -12.77 -17.19 21.22
C ILE A 313 -13.76 -17.40 20.07
N ALA A 314 -13.64 -16.64 18.98
CA ALA A 314 -14.51 -16.75 17.80
C ALA A 314 -14.44 -18.11 17.10
N THR A 315 -13.23 -18.70 17.00
CA THR A 315 -13.04 -20.02 16.38
C THR A 315 -13.72 -21.14 17.18
N LYS A 316 -13.90 -20.95 18.50
CA LYS A 316 -14.50 -21.96 19.40
C LYS A 316 -16.03 -21.93 19.42
N PHE A 317 -16.66 -20.81 19.06
CA PHE A 317 -18.12 -20.64 19.12
C PHE A 317 -18.82 -20.49 17.75
N ILE A 318 -18.11 -20.03 16.69
CA ILE A 318 -18.73 -19.62 15.41
C ILE A 318 -18.20 -20.45 14.22
N GLY A 319 -17.19 -21.31 14.43
CA GLY A 319 -16.65 -22.20 13.39
C GLY A 319 -15.96 -21.49 12.22
N LYS A 320 -15.67 -20.18 12.33
CA LYS A 320 -14.94 -19.39 11.34
C LYS A 320 -13.89 -18.51 12.00
N LYS A 321 -12.73 -18.37 11.34
CA LYS A 321 -11.73 -17.34 11.66
C LYS A 321 -12.32 -15.98 11.32
N ILE A 322 -12.29 -15.04 12.26
CA ILE A 322 -12.74 -13.66 12.02
C ILE A 322 -11.63 -12.84 11.35
N PHE A 323 -10.36 -13.21 11.57
CA PHE A 323 -9.22 -12.66 10.86
C PHE A 323 -8.28 -13.76 10.36
N TRP A 324 -7.75 -13.57 9.14
CA TRP A 324 -6.63 -14.35 8.62
C TRP A 324 -5.34 -13.59 8.96
N HIS A 325 -4.47 -14.22 9.75
CA HIS A 325 -3.13 -13.76 10.09
C HIS A 325 -2.07 -14.62 9.41
#